data_AF-A0A1G2DDL7-F1
#
_entry.id   AF-A0A1G2DDL7-F1
#
_cell.length_a   1.000
_cell.length_b   1.000
_cell.length_c   1.000
_cell.angle_alpha   90.00
_cell.angle_beta   90.00
_cell.angle_gamma   90.00
#
_symmetry.space_group_name_H-M   'P 1'
#
loop_
_entity.id
_entity.type
_entity.pdbx_description
1 polymer ?
#
loop_
_entity_poly.entity_id
_entity_poly.type
_entity_poly.pdbx_seq_one_letter_code
_entity_poly.pdbx_strand_id
1 'polypeptide(L)'
;MAVGTVKFKGEKMRKRLTLFEQREDRDTFFERVHQFVLPYHDGAILVAKAYQASKEAFRGVKRKRGERYFEHCRAVALIAMDMLGVRDPEVVAAALLHDVVEDIPGWNVGRIKKEFSPRIARLVSALTMPTRKFNSRERRMEAYHRQLCSGPKEALTIKFADRLHNLSTASSLSRSAQLRMIEETEVVYLPIAKERGILYKELKQAIASCKRALACRR
;
A
#
# COMPACT_ATOMS: atom_id res chain seq x y z
N MET A 1 -7.74 39.86 -28.13
CA MET A 1 -6.67 39.25 -27.31
C MET A 1 -7.32 38.27 -26.34
N ALA A 2 -7.17 36.97 -26.57
CA ALA A 2 -7.73 35.93 -25.71
C ALA A 2 -6.62 35.40 -24.79
N VAL A 3 -6.77 35.55 -23.48
CA VAL A 3 -5.86 34.97 -22.48
C VAL A 3 -6.56 33.80 -21.82
N GLY A 4 -5.83 32.69 -21.80
CA GLY A 4 -6.35 31.34 -21.66
C GLY A 4 -6.96 31.02 -20.30
N THR A 5 -7.99 30.18 -20.38
CA THR A 5 -8.70 29.55 -19.28
C THR A 5 -7.79 28.56 -18.56
N VAL A 6 -7.67 28.72 -17.23
CA VAL A 6 -6.89 27.88 -16.32
C VAL A 6 -7.45 26.43 -16.29
N LYS A 7 -6.80 25.51 -17.00
CA LYS A 7 -7.04 24.05 -16.92
C LYS A 7 -6.05 23.38 -15.96
N PHE A 8 -6.18 23.55 -14.64
CA PHE A 8 -5.21 22.95 -13.68
C PHE A 8 -5.78 21.93 -12.67
N LYS A 9 -7.10 21.69 -12.62
CA LYS A 9 -7.71 20.72 -11.67
C LYS A 9 -8.07 19.36 -12.26
N GLY A 10 -8.39 19.26 -13.55
CA GLY A 10 -8.86 18.01 -14.18
C GLY A 10 -7.75 17.00 -14.50
N GLU A 11 -6.54 17.49 -14.79
CA GLU A 11 -5.43 16.67 -15.28
C GLU A 11 -4.74 15.86 -14.17
N LYS A 12 -4.60 16.44 -12.97
CA LYS A 12 -4.11 15.74 -11.77
C LYS A 12 -5.01 14.57 -11.35
N MET A 13 -6.32 14.66 -11.59
CA MET A 13 -7.28 13.59 -11.28
C MET A 13 -7.22 12.45 -12.31
N ARG A 14 -7.07 12.75 -13.62
CA ARG A 14 -6.89 11.73 -14.67
C ARG A 14 -5.56 10.98 -14.54
N LYS A 15 -4.47 11.65 -14.11
CA LYS A 15 -3.20 10.97 -13.78
C LYS A 15 -3.28 10.08 -12.53
N ARG A 16 -4.15 10.39 -11.56
CA ARG A 16 -4.35 9.58 -10.33
C ARG A 16 -5.07 8.25 -10.55
N LEU A 17 -5.93 8.15 -11.57
CA LEU A 17 -6.69 6.93 -11.88
C LEU A 17 -5.96 5.97 -12.83
N THR A 18 -4.96 6.46 -13.58
CA THR A 18 -4.18 5.66 -14.54
C THR A 18 -3.06 4.82 -13.91
N LEU A 19 -2.83 4.97 -12.59
CA LEU A 19 -1.81 4.26 -11.83
C LEU A 19 -1.92 2.72 -11.90
N PHE A 20 -3.14 2.21 -12.14
CA PHE A 20 -3.41 0.77 -12.27
C PHE A 20 -3.52 0.31 -13.73
N GLU A 21 -3.50 1.23 -14.69
CA GLU A 21 -3.66 0.94 -16.13
C GLU A 21 -2.34 1.02 -16.88
N GLN A 22 -1.36 1.79 -16.37
CA GLN A 22 -0.02 1.85 -16.93
C GLN A 22 0.80 0.62 -16.49
N ARG A 23 1.48 -0.03 -17.45
CA ARG A 23 2.48 -1.05 -17.13
C ARG A 23 3.66 -0.34 -16.48
N GLU A 24 3.64 -0.26 -15.17
CA GLU A 24 4.79 0.17 -14.39
C GLU A 24 5.88 -0.89 -14.52
N ASP A 25 7.14 -0.49 -14.69
CA ASP A 25 8.31 -1.36 -14.67
C ASP A 25 9.30 -0.87 -13.60
N ARG A 26 10.57 -1.27 -13.70
CA ARG A 26 11.59 -0.80 -12.75
C ARG A 26 11.93 0.65 -13.02
N ASP A 27 12.05 1.02 -14.28
CA ASP A 27 12.59 2.30 -14.69
C ASP A 27 11.55 3.40 -14.45
N THR A 28 10.28 3.17 -14.80
CA THR A 28 9.19 4.10 -14.47
C THR A 28 9.01 4.29 -12.96
N PHE A 29 9.21 3.23 -12.16
CA PHE A 29 9.19 3.33 -10.71
C PHE A 29 10.30 4.25 -10.20
N PHE A 30 11.54 4.08 -10.67
CA PHE A 30 12.63 4.93 -10.23
C PHE A 30 12.51 6.35 -10.78
N GLU A 31 11.95 6.59 -11.96
CA GLU A 31 11.60 7.95 -12.40
C GLU A 31 10.70 8.67 -11.38
N ARG A 32 9.69 7.98 -10.84
CA ARG A 32 8.82 8.51 -9.78
C ARG A 32 9.59 8.77 -8.49
N VAL A 33 10.49 7.85 -8.10
CA VAL A 33 11.35 8.04 -6.92
C VAL A 33 12.23 9.28 -7.10
N HIS A 34 12.85 9.47 -8.27
CA HIS A 34 13.67 10.66 -8.54
C HIS A 34 12.81 11.93 -8.54
N GLN A 35 11.62 11.89 -9.14
CA GLN A 35 10.72 13.04 -9.21
C GLN A 35 10.18 13.45 -7.82
N PHE A 36 9.88 12.49 -6.96
CA PHE A 36 9.10 12.73 -5.76
C PHE A 36 9.89 12.63 -4.47
N VAL A 37 10.82 11.68 -4.38
CA VAL A 37 11.53 11.39 -3.14
C VAL A 37 12.83 12.20 -3.05
N LEU A 38 13.38 12.70 -4.16
CA LEU A 38 14.76 13.20 -4.17
C LEU A 38 14.99 14.54 -4.85
N PRO A 39 15.68 15.40 -4.10
CA PRO A 39 16.82 16.17 -4.62
C PRO A 39 18.21 15.64 -4.15
N TYR A 40 18.30 14.58 -3.32
CA TYR A 40 19.57 14.07 -2.76
C TYR A 40 19.82 12.57 -3.03
N HIS A 41 21.08 12.16 -3.14
CA HIS A 41 21.51 10.83 -3.64
C HIS A 41 21.18 9.65 -2.69
N ASP A 42 21.23 9.84 -1.37
CA ASP A 42 21.17 8.73 -0.40
C ASP A 42 19.77 8.10 -0.27
N GLY A 43 18.71 8.88 -0.46
CA GLY A 43 17.34 8.36 -0.41
C GLY A 43 17.02 7.40 -1.58
N ALA A 44 17.58 7.63 -2.76
CA ALA A 44 17.46 6.72 -3.92
C ALA A 44 18.08 5.38 -3.60
N ILE A 45 19.29 5.40 -3.02
CA ILE A 45 20.02 4.19 -2.66
C ILE A 45 19.21 3.36 -1.67
N LEU A 46 18.63 3.99 -0.66
CA LEU A 46 17.79 3.31 0.33
C LEU A 46 16.55 2.67 -0.32
N VAL A 47 15.82 3.41 -1.16
CA VAL A 47 14.64 2.88 -1.86
C VAL A 47 15.03 1.76 -2.83
N ALA A 48 16.16 1.90 -3.53
CA ALA A 48 16.68 0.87 -4.42
C ALA A 48 17.04 -0.42 -3.68
N LYS A 49 17.67 -0.30 -2.51
CA LYS A 49 17.96 -1.44 -1.63
C LYS A 49 16.67 -2.14 -1.19
N ALA A 50 15.65 -1.39 -0.75
CA ALA A 50 14.38 -1.95 -0.32
C ALA A 50 13.60 -2.61 -1.48
N TYR A 51 13.65 -2.00 -2.66
CA TYR A 51 13.06 -2.55 -3.89
C TYR A 51 13.66 -3.91 -4.22
N GLN A 52 15.00 -4.00 -4.26
CA GLN A 52 15.69 -5.25 -4.58
C GLN A 52 15.44 -6.32 -3.52
N ALA A 53 15.53 -5.95 -2.24
CA ALA A 53 15.26 -6.86 -1.12
C ALA A 53 13.83 -7.44 -1.17
N SER A 54 12.83 -6.60 -1.41
CA SER A 54 11.43 -7.04 -1.55
C SER A 54 11.25 -7.95 -2.77
N LYS A 55 11.84 -7.58 -3.92
CA LYS A 55 11.79 -8.37 -5.16
C LYS A 55 12.41 -9.75 -5.00
N GLU A 56 13.53 -9.85 -4.28
CA GLU A 56 14.20 -11.11 -3.96
C GLU A 56 13.42 -11.94 -2.94
N ALA A 57 12.93 -11.32 -1.87
CA ALA A 57 12.15 -11.99 -0.83
C ALA A 57 10.89 -12.67 -1.40
N PHE A 58 10.21 -11.99 -2.32
CA PHE A 58 9.02 -12.49 -2.99
C PHE A 58 9.30 -13.23 -4.30
N ARG A 59 10.56 -13.62 -4.58
CA ARG A 59 10.91 -14.34 -5.81
C ARG A 59 10.21 -15.70 -5.85
N GLY A 60 9.45 -15.95 -6.91
CA GLY A 60 8.66 -17.18 -7.06
C GLY A 60 7.34 -17.19 -6.28
N VAL A 61 7.08 -16.19 -5.45
CA VAL A 61 5.81 -16.02 -4.74
C VAL A 61 4.81 -15.32 -5.66
N LYS A 62 3.64 -15.91 -5.84
CA LYS A 62 2.54 -15.37 -6.65
C LYS A 62 1.34 -15.01 -5.77
N ARG A 63 0.63 -13.92 -6.11
CA ARG A 63 -0.71 -13.65 -5.54
C ARG A 63 -1.71 -14.66 -6.09
N LYS A 64 -2.93 -14.69 -5.52
CA LYS A 64 -4.04 -15.57 -5.95
C LYS A 64 -4.38 -15.48 -7.44
N ARG A 65 -4.00 -14.38 -8.08
CA ARG A 65 -4.23 -14.08 -9.49
C ARG A 65 -3.10 -14.50 -10.44
N GLY A 66 -2.01 -15.09 -9.90
CA GLY A 66 -0.83 -15.51 -10.65
C GLY A 66 0.23 -14.42 -10.86
N GLU A 67 -0.10 -13.15 -10.59
CA GLU A 67 0.83 -12.02 -10.61
C GLU A 67 1.92 -12.19 -9.52
N ARG A 68 3.14 -11.70 -9.80
CA ARG A 68 4.25 -11.76 -8.82
C ARG A 68 3.86 -10.94 -7.59
N TYR A 69 4.09 -11.46 -6.38
CA TYR A 69 3.74 -10.73 -5.15
C TYR A 69 4.41 -9.36 -5.07
N PHE A 70 5.64 -9.26 -5.57
CA PHE A 70 6.37 -8.00 -5.67
C PHE A 70 5.62 -6.87 -6.40
N GLU A 71 4.76 -7.18 -7.38
CA GLU A 71 3.97 -6.17 -8.08
C GLU A 71 3.06 -5.40 -7.11
N HIS A 72 2.53 -6.08 -6.10
CA HIS A 72 1.75 -5.46 -5.04
C HIS A 72 2.60 -4.52 -4.19
N CYS A 73 3.75 -4.98 -3.70
CA CYS A 73 4.64 -4.15 -2.88
C CYS A 73 5.03 -2.85 -3.62
N ARG A 74 5.35 -2.97 -4.91
CA ARG A 74 5.65 -1.82 -5.77
C ARG A 74 4.44 -0.90 -5.92
N ALA A 75 3.26 -1.44 -6.18
CA ALA A 75 2.06 -0.63 -6.34
C ALA A 75 1.65 0.08 -5.04
N VAL A 76 1.85 -0.52 -3.87
CA VAL A 76 1.66 0.14 -2.56
C VAL A 76 2.61 1.33 -2.41
N ALA A 77 3.89 1.17 -2.77
CA ALA A 77 4.85 2.28 -2.75
C ALA A 77 4.47 3.40 -3.74
N LEU A 78 3.99 3.06 -4.94
CA LEU A 78 3.50 4.04 -5.91
C LEU A 78 2.26 4.80 -5.41
N ILE A 79 1.27 4.11 -4.83
CA ILE A 79 0.10 4.76 -4.22
C ILE A 79 0.55 5.70 -3.09
N ALA A 80 1.52 5.28 -2.27
CA ALA A 80 2.09 6.12 -1.23
C ALA A 80 2.71 7.41 -1.80
N MET A 81 3.51 7.33 -2.87
CA MET A 81 4.14 8.50 -3.48
C MET A 81 3.15 9.39 -4.24
N ASP A 82 2.34 8.79 -5.11
CA ASP A 82 1.57 9.52 -6.13
C ASP A 82 0.22 10.00 -5.61
N MET A 83 -0.42 9.20 -4.75
CA MET A 83 -1.75 9.50 -4.23
C MET A 83 -1.68 10.14 -2.84
N LEU A 84 -0.82 9.61 -1.98
CA LEU A 84 -0.67 10.07 -0.59
C LEU A 84 0.42 11.13 -0.42
N GLY A 85 1.20 11.42 -1.46
CA GLY A 85 2.21 12.47 -1.43
C GLY A 85 3.39 12.16 -0.52
N VAL A 86 3.69 10.89 -0.27
CA VAL A 86 4.85 10.48 0.54
C VAL A 86 6.13 10.85 -0.20
N ARG A 87 7.01 11.57 0.49
CA ARG A 87 8.31 12.04 -0.01
C ARG A 87 9.50 11.51 0.79
N ASP A 88 9.23 10.90 1.93
CA ASP A 88 10.24 10.36 2.83
C ASP A 88 10.73 8.98 2.32
N PRO A 89 12.02 8.81 2.00
CA PRO A 89 12.56 7.58 1.44
C PRO A 89 12.42 6.37 2.39
N GLU A 90 12.46 6.56 3.71
CA GLU A 90 12.26 5.46 4.65
C GLU A 90 10.80 4.98 4.67
N VAL A 91 9.84 5.88 4.46
CA VAL A 91 8.42 5.51 4.38
C VAL A 91 8.15 4.76 3.07
N VAL A 92 8.75 5.18 1.96
CA VAL A 92 8.69 4.45 0.68
C VAL A 92 9.36 3.08 0.79
N ALA A 93 10.53 3.00 1.44
CA ALA A 93 11.20 1.73 1.71
C ALA A 93 10.34 0.81 2.59
N ALA A 94 9.70 1.33 3.64
CA ALA A 94 8.77 0.57 4.47
C ALA A 94 7.55 0.09 3.68
N ALA A 95 7.03 0.88 2.73
CA ALA A 95 5.95 0.48 1.85
C ALA A 95 6.35 -0.71 0.95
N LEU A 96 7.57 -0.73 0.42
CA LEU A 96 8.10 -1.86 -0.35
C LEU A 96 8.29 -3.12 0.50
N LEU A 97 8.55 -2.98 1.80
CA LEU A 97 8.87 -4.06 2.73
C LEU A 97 7.68 -4.48 3.63
N HIS A 98 6.51 -3.86 3.50
CA HIS A 98 5.46 -3.98 4.53
C HIS A 98 5.02 -5.41 4.86
N ASP A 99 4.99 -6.29 3.86
CA ASP A 99 4.55 -7.69 4.00
C ASP A 99 5.69 -8.69 4.22
N VAL A 100 6.97 -8.30 4.05
CA VAL A 100 8.07 -9.29 4.04
C VAL A 100 8.17 -10.06 5.36
N VAL A 101 7.88 -9.41 6.48
CA VAL A 101 7.91 -10.04 7.81
C VAL A 101 6.72 -10.97 8.05
N GLU A 102 5.58 -10.70 7.40
CA GLU A 102 4.36 -11.50 7.55
C GLU A 102 4.39 -12.74 6.65
N ASP A 103 4.84 -12.58 5.40
CA ASP A 103 4.65 -13.58 4.35
C ASP A 103 5.93 -14.35 3.96
N ILE A 104 7.12 -13.86 4.31
CA ILE A 104 8.38 -14.51 3.90
C ILE A 104 9.10 -15.14 5.09
N PRO A 105 9.25 -16.48 5.12
CA PRO A 105 10.03 -17.17 6.14
C PRO A 105 11.46 -16.64 6.23
N GLY A 106 11.96 -16.48 7.46
CA GLY A 106 13.32 -15.97 7.72
C GLY A 106 13.44 -14.44 7.74
N TRP A 107 12.40 -13.70 7.33
CA TRP A 107 12.34 -12.25 7.57
C TRP A 107 11.75 -11.95 8.96
N ASN A 108 12.37 -11.01 9.67
CA ASN A 108 11.89 -10.55 10.96
C ASN A 108 12.27 -9.07 11.18
N VAL A 109 11.61 -8.43 12.15
CA VAL A 109 11.84 -7.00 12.48
C VAL A 109 13.30 -6.71 12.84
N GLY A 110 13.99 -7.66 13.50
CA GLY A 110 15.41 -7.51 13.84
C GLY A 110 16.31 -7.44 12.61
N ARG A 111 16.02 -8.23 11.58
CA ARG A 111 16.70 -8.18 10.29
C ARG A 111 16.46 -6.83 9.60
N ILE A 112 15.22 -6.36 9.53
CA ILE A 112 14.88 -5.05 8.94
C ILE A 112 15.67 -3.92 9.65
N LYS A 113 15.75 -3.97 10.98
CA LYS A 113 16.49 -2.98 11.77
C LYS A 113 17.98 -2.96 11.44
N LYS A 114 18.60 -4.12 11.23
CA LYS A 114 20.03 -4.26 10.90
C LYS A 114 20.35 -3.87 9.46
N GLU A 115 19.49 -4.27 8.52
CA GLU A 115 19.75 -4.06 7.09
C GLU A 115 19.32 -2.68 6.59
N PHE A 116 18.33 -2.04 7.22
CA PHE A 116 17.78 -0.77 6.78
C PHE A 116 17.94 0.31 7.86
N SER A 117 16.94 0.46 8.73
CA SER A 117 17.02 1.40 9.84
C SER A 117 16.05 1.02 10.97
N PRO A 118 16.28 1.50 12.21
CA PRO A 118 15.33 1.33 13.31
C PRO A 118 13.95 1.93 13.03
N ARG A 119 13.86 2.99 12.22
CA ARG A 119 12.59 3.60 11.86
C ARG A 119 11.81 2.75 10.87
N ILE A 120 12.45 2.23 9.82
CA ILE A 120 11.81 1.29 8.88
C ILE A 120 11.32 0.04 9.63
N ALA A 121 12.13 -0.51 10.53
CA ALA A 121 11.72 -1.66 11.35
C ALA A 121 10.48 -1.37 12.20
N ARG A 122 10.36 -0.16 12.76
CA ARG A 122 9.19 0.27 13.53
C ARG A 122 7.94 0.37 12.66
N LEU A 123 8.07 0.92 11.44
CA LEU A 123 6.96 1.02 10.49
C LEU A 123 6.48 -0.37 10.04
N VAL A 124 7.40 -1.24 9.62
CA VAL A 124 7.07 -2.61 9.21
C VAL A 124 6.46 -3.39 10.38
N SER A 125 7.01 -3.28 11.60
CA SER A 125 6.44 -3.93 12.77
C SER A 125 5.01 -3.49 13.09
N ALA A 126 4.66 -2.21 12.86
CA ALA A 126 3.31 -1.71 13.05
C ALA A 126 2.34 -2.26 11.97
N LEU A 127 2.85 -2.58 10.79
CA LEU A 127 2.11 -3.12 9.66
C LEU A 127 1.92 -4.64 9.71
N THR A 128 2.76 -5.37 10.45
CA THR A 128 2.63 -6.83 10.61
C THR A 128 1.52 -7.21 11.59
N MET A 129 0.65 -8.14 11.18
CA MET A 129 -0.42 -8.65 12.03
C MET A 129 0.11 -9.51 13.20
N PRO A 130 -0.40 -9.34 14.43
CA PRO A 130 -0.04 -10.20 15.55
C PRO A 130 -0.64 -11.60 15.40
N THR A 131 0.16 -12.58 15.00
CA THR A 131 -0.31 -13.95 14.70
C THR A 131 -0.45 -14.86 15.93
N ARG A 132 0.42 -14.71 16.94
CA ARG A 132 0.55 -15.66 18.07
C ARG A 132 -0.16 -15.27 19.38
N LYS A 133 -0.76 -14.09 19.46
CA LYS A 133 -1.25 -13.53 20.75
C LYS A 133 -2.75 -13.74 21.01
N PHE A 134 -3.53 -14.18 20.02
CA PHE A 134 -4.99 -14.23 20.16
C PHE A 134 -5.59 -15.46 19.46
N ASN A 135 -6.53 -16.11 20.16
CA ASN A 135 -7.15 -17.37 19.74
C ASN A 135 -8.25 -17.20 18.67
N SER A 136 -8.87 -16.01 18.58
CA SER A 136 -9.88 -15.72 17.55
C SER A 136 -9.36 -14.74 16.50
N ARG A 137 -9.94 -14.78 15.30
CA ARG A 137 -9.58 -13.86 14.22
C ARG A 137 -10.00 -12.44 14.54
N GLU A 138 -11.15 -12.28 15.19
CA GLU A 138 -11.76 -11.02 15.55
C GLU A 138 -10.85 -10.27 16.53
N ARG A 139 -10.38 -10.95 17.59
CA ARG A 139 -9.44 -10.35 18.56
C ARG A 139 -8.09 -10.00 17.92
N ARG A 140 -7.60 -10.79 16.96
CA ARG A 140 -6.38 -10.44 16.19
C ARG A 140 -6.58 -9.15 15.40
N MET A 141 -7.74 -9.00 14.75
CA MET A 141 -8.07 -7.79 13.98
C MET A 141 -8.21 -6.57 14.86
N GLU A 142 -8.94 -6.66 15.97
CA GLU A 142 -9.07 -5.54 16.93
C GLU A 142 -7.71 -5.11 17.50
N ALA A 143 -6.84 -6.07 17.83
CA ALA A 143 -5.50 -5.77 18.30
C ALA A 143 -4.64 -5.12 17.21
N TYR A 144 -4.75 -5.60 15.97
CA TYR A 144 -4.05 -5.04 14.83
C TYR A 144 -4.52 -3.61 14.52
N HIS A 145 -5.83 -3.35 14.52
CA HIS A 145 -6.37 -2.00 14.32
C HIS A 145 -5.95 -1.04 15.43
N ARG A 146 -5.94 -1.49 16.70
CA ARG A 146 -5.38 -0.69 17.80
C ARG A 146 -3.91 -0.36 17.57
N GLN A 147 -3.10 -1.34 17.17
CA GLN A 147 -1.68 -1.15 16.86
C GLN A 147 -1.47 -0.14 15.72
N LEU A 148 -2.27 -0.20 14.66
CA LEU A 148 -2.19 0.74 13.55
C LEU A 148 -2.60 2.16 13.96
N CYS A 149 -3.64 2.30 14.78
CA CYS A 149 -4.15 3.60 15.23
C CYS A 149 -3.21 4.28 16.25
N SER A 150 -2.56 3.51 17.13
CA SER A 150 -1.61 4.02 18.13
C SER A 150 -0.17 4.10 17.62
N GLY A 151 0.14 3.45 16.49
CA GLY A 151 1.45 3.42 15.89
C GLY A 151 1.83 4.70 15.13
N PRO A 152 2.99 4.69 14.43
CA PRO A 152 3.42 5.82 13.60
C PRO A 152 2.38 6.17 12.54
N LYS A 153 2.15 7.47 12.30
CA LYS A 153 1.17 7.95 11.31
C LYS A 153 1.49 7.42 9.90
N GLU A 154 2.76 7.29 9.58
CA GLU A 154 3.26 6.81 8.30
C GLU A 154 2.93 5.32 8.07
N ALA A 155 2.88 4.51 9.13
CA ALA A 155 2.43 3.12 9.02
C ALA A 155 0.95 3.05 8.63
N LEU A 156 0.10 3.92 9.22
CA LEU A 156 -1.30 4.01 8.81
C LEU A 156 -1.44 4.49 7.35
N THR A 157 -0.62 5.45 6.91
CA THR A 157 -0.57 5.91 5.51
C THR A 157 -0.24 4.75 4.56
N ILE A 158 0.78 3.95 4.87
CA ILE A 158 1.13 2.75 4.09
C ILE A 158 -0.03 1.76 4.09
N LYS A 159 -0.71 1.56 5.24
CA LYS A 159 -1.84 0.63 5.33
C LYS A 159 -3.02 1.06 4.47
N PHE A 160 -3.25 2.36 4.33
CA PHE A 160 -4.27 2.89 3.42
C PHE A 160 -3.93 2.65 1.96
N ALA A 161 -2.65 2.79 1.58
CA ALA A 161 -2.18 2.44 0.25
C ALA A 161 -2.36 0.95 -0.05
N ASP A 162 -1.95 0.08 0.88
CA ASP A 162 -2.19 -1.37 0.84
C ASP A 162 -3.68 -1.70 0.68
N ARG A 163 -4.54 -1.11 1.53
CA ARG A 163 -5.98 -1.34 1.49
C ARG A 163 -6.59 -0.95 0.14
N LEU A 164 -6.21 0.20 -0.40
CA LEU A 164 -6.69 0.64 -1.71
C LEU A 164 -6.27 -0.35 -2.80
N HIS A 165 -5.00 -0.75 -2.85
CA HIS A 165 -4.52 -1.74 -3.82
C HIS A 165 -5.26 -3.08 -3.71
N ASN A 166 -5.47 -3.55 -2.49
CA ASN A 166 -6.18 -4.82 -2.24
C ASN A 166 -7.62 -4.77 -2.73
N LEU A 167 -8.34 -3.65 -2.54
CA LEU A 167 -9.68 -3.48 -3.10
C LEU A 167 -9.63 -3.43 -4.64
N SER A 168 -8.70 -2.69 -5.24
CA SER A 168 -8.54 -2.61 -6.70
C SER A 168 -8.25 -3.97 -7.36
N THR A 169 -7.65 -4.91 -6.62
CA THR A 169 -7.26 -6.24 -7.12
C THR A 169 -8.09 -7.39 -6.54
N ALA A 170 -9.16 -7.07 -5.80
CA ALA A 170 -9.99 -8.04 -5.07
C ALA A 170 -10.74 -9.04 -5.95
N SER A 171 -10.90 -8.74 -7.25
CA SER A 171 -11.63 -9.59 -8.20
C SER A 171 -11.11 -11.03 -8.30
N SER A 172 -9.86 -11.27 -7.90
CA SER A 172 -9.23 -12.60 -7.84
C SER A 172 -9.56 -13.42 -6.60
N LEU A 173 -10.12 -12.79 -5.57
CA LEU A 173 -10.43 -13.45 -4.31
C LEU A 173 -11.78 -14.16 -4.40
N SER A 174 -12.01 -15.13 -3.52
CA SER A 174 -13.34 -15.74 -3.36
C SER A 174 -14.38 -14.69 -2.96
N ARG A 175 -15.66 -14.91 -3.31
CA ARG A 175 -16.77 -14.03 -2.94
C ARG A 175 -16.77 -13.69 -1.45
N SER A 176 -16.59 -14.69 -0.59
CA SER A 176 -16.52 -14.51 0.87
C SER A 176 -15.33 -13.66 1.32
N ALA A 177 -14.17 -13.79 0.67
CA ALA A 177 -13.01 -12.97 0.98
C ALA A 177 -13.18 -11.50 0.53
N GLN A 178 -13.81 -11.28 -0.63
CA GLN A 178 -14.13 -9.93 -1.09
C GLN A 178 -15.13 -9.24 -0.15
N LEU A 179 -16.20 -9.93 0.25
CA LEU A 179 -17.20 -9.39 1.17
C LEU A 179 -16.58 -9.00 2.52
N ARG A 180 -15.75 -9.85 3.11
CA ARG A 180 -15.03 -9.52 4.36
C ARG A 180 -14.12 -8.30 4.21
N MET A 181 -13.41 -8.19 3.08
CA MET A 181 -12.52 -7.06 2.83
C MET A 181 -13.31 -5.75 2.67
N ILE A 182 -14.45 -5.80 1.97
CA ILE A 182 -15.36 -4.66 1.81
C ILE A 182 -15.91 -4.24 3.17
N GLU A 183 -16.45 -5.18 3.94
CA GLU A 183 -17.00 -4.93 5.27
C GLU A 183 -15.96 -4.32 6.22
N GLU A 184 -14.76 -4.90 6.30
CA GLU A 184 -13.65 -4.35 7.11
C GLU A 184 -13.31 -2.93 6.66
N THR A 185 -13.29 -2.66 5.34
CA THR A 185 -13.03 -1.32 4.81
C THR A 185 -14.12 -0.34 5.20
N GLU A 186 -15.40 -0.74 5.10
CA GLU A 186 -16.54 0.11 5.41
C GLU A 186 -16.64 0.44 6.91
N VAL A 187 -16.42 -0.56 7.76
CA VAL A 187 -16.58 -0.44 9.22
C VAL A 187 -15.37 0.24 9.86
N VAL A 188 -14.15 -0.06 9.42
CA VAL A 188 -12.93 0.39 10.11
C VAL A 188 -12.21 1.50 9.34
N TYR A 189 -11.90 1.27 8.06
CA TYR A 189 -11.01 2.18 7.33
C TYR A 189 -11.72 3.43 6.80
N LEU A 190 -13.00 3.35 6.38
CA LEU A 190 -13.73 4.52 5.88
C LEU A 190 -13.94 5.63 6.93
N PRO A 191 -14.31 5.33 8.19
CA PRO A 191 -14.40 6.36 9.23
C PRO A 191 -13.06 7.07 9.45
N ILE A 192 -11.97 6.31 9.58
CA ILE A 192 -10.62 6.85 9.77
C ILE A 192 -10.17 7.67 8.55
N ALA A 193 -10.44 7.18 7.34
CA ALA A 193 -10.17 7.89 6.08
C ALA A 193 -10.91 9.24 6.01
N LYS A 194 -12.18 9.27 6.43
CA LYS A 194 -13.00 10.48 6.47
C LYS A 194 -12.46 11.48 7.49
N GLU A 195 -12.16 11.02 8.69
CA GLU A 195 -11.64 11.85 9.79
C GLU A 195 -10.29 12.47 9.43
N ARG A 196 -9.37 11.67 8.86
CA ARG A 196 -8.00 12.11 8.55
C ARG A 196 -7.84 12.72 7.16
N GLY A 197 -8.87 12.67 6.30
CA GLY A 197 -8.82 13.16 4.92
C GLY A 197 -7.93 12.33 3.99
N ILE A 198 -7.81 11.02 4.22
CA ILE A 198 -6.89 10.12 3.49
C ILE A 198 -7.68 9.12 2.64
N LEU A 199 -7.53 9.16 1.31
CA LEU A 199 -8.11 8.20 0.33
C LEU A 199 -9.63 7.91 0.49
N TYR A 200 -10.40 8.78 1.15
CA TYR A 200 -11.81 8.50 1.45
C TYR A 200 -12.65 8.27 0.19
N LYS A 201 -12.46 9.11 -0.84
CA LYS A 201 -13.22 9.01 -2.10
C LYS A 201 -12.80 7.78 -2.89
N GLU A 202 -11.50 7.52 -2.92
CA GLU A 202 -10.85 6.43 -3.63
C GLU A 202 -11.28 5.08 -3.05
N LEU A 203 -11.28 4.92 -1.73
CA LEU A 203 -11.79 3.72 -1.06
C LEU A 203 -13.28 3.49 -1.36
N LYS A 204 -14.12 4.54 -1.31
CA LYS A 204 -15.54 4.42 -1.66
C LYS A 204 -15.74 3.96 -3.11
N GLN A 205 -14.96 4.49 -4.03
CA GLN A 205 -14.99 4.09 -5.45
C GLN A 205 -14.53 2.64 -5.64
N ALA A 206 -13.47 2.23 -4.95
CA ALA A 206 -12.98 0.85 -4.99
C ALA A 206 -14.00 -0.14 -4.43
N ILE A 207 -14.62 0.17 -3.28
CA ILE A 207 -15.73 -0.63 -2.71
C ILE A 207 -16.89 -0.76 -3.69
N ALA A 208 -17.34 0.35 -4.29
CA ALA A 208 -18.44 0.33 -5.24
C ALA A 208 -18.12 -0.54 -6.46
N SER A 209 -16.87 -0.51 -6.94
CA SER A 209 -16.39 -1.34 -8.04
C SER A 209 -16.39 -2.83 -7.67
N CYS A 210 -15.92 -3.19 -6.48
CA CYS A 210 -16.00 -4.55 -5.96
C CYS A 210 -17.45 -5.05 -5.84
N LYS A 211 -18.35 -4.23 -5.28
CA LYS A 211 -19.78 -4.58 -5.15
C LYS A 211 -20.44 -4.83 -6.50
N ARG A 212 -20.15 -3.99 -7.51
CA ARG A 212 -20.62 -4.20 -8.90
C ARG A 212 -20.09 -5.51 -9.49
N ALA A 213 -18.79 -5.78 -9.36
CA ALA A 213 -18.19 -7.01 -9.86
C ALA A 213 -18.78 -8.28 -9.22
N LEU A 214 -19.14 -8.23 -7.94
CA LEU A 214 -19.80 -9.32 -7.22
C LEU A 214 -21.26 -9.55 -7.67
N ALA A 215 -21.95 -8.48 -8.09
CA ALA A 215 -23.32 -8.57 -8.60
C ALA A 215 -23.38 -9.22 -9.99
N CYS A 216 -22.39 -8.96 -10.84
CA CYS A 216 -22.31 -9.51 -12.21
C CYS A 216 -21.88 -10.99 -12.29
N ARG A 217 -21.38 -11.58 -11.20
CA ARG A 217 -20.95 -13.00 -11.14
C ARG A 217 -22.08 -13.94 -10.68
N ARG A 218 -23.33 -13.62 -11.03
CA ARG A 218 -24.50 -14.46 -10.74
C ARG A 218 -24.61 -15.59 -11.73
#